data_AF-A0AAW0P0V4-F1
#
_entry.id   AF-A0AAW0P0V4-F1
#
_cell.length_a   1.000
_cell.length_b   1.000
_cell.length_c   1.000
_cell.angle_alpha   90.00
_cell.angle_beta   90.00
_cell.angle_gamma   90.00
#
_symmetry.space_group_name_H-M   'P 1'
#
loop_
_entity.id
_entity.type
_entity.pdbx_description
1 polymer ?
#
loop_
_entity_poly.entity_id
_entity_poly.type
_entity_poly.pdbx_seq_one_letter_code
_entity_poly.pdbx_strand_id
1 'polypeptide(L)'
;MKIKRQKQAKKNISFYKYNFSFREPFQILVDGTFCQAALKNKIQIKEQMPKYLMGEVQLCTTNCALKELETLGKELYGAKIILQRYQVRRCAHFKDPIPASECLLSMLGKTNPHHYFIATQDHSLTTALKEIPGVPLFYIILNTIVLDKPSQASLDYVQKVQLGSW
;
A
#
# COMPACT_ATOMS: atom_id res chain seq x y z
N MET A 1 7.00 3.05 23.32
CA MET A 1 6.02 2.95 22.19
C MET A 1 6.63 2.44 20.87
N LYS A 2 7.81 2.91 20.43
CA LYS A 2 8.45 2.51 19.15
C LYS A 2 8.72 0.99 19.00
N ILE A 3 9.23 0.35 20.05
CA ILE A 3 9.53 -1.11 20.08
C ILE A 3 8.26 -1.95 19.89
N LYS A 4 7.15 -1.59 20.57
CA LYS A 4 5.86 -2.30 20.42
C LYS A 4 5.35 -2.22 18.97
N ARG A 5 5.50 -1.05 18.32
CA ARG A 5 5.11 -0.85 16.91
C ARG A 5 5.92 -1.72 15.96
N GLN A 6 7.24 -1.75 16.11
CA GLN A 6 8.11 -2.61 15.31
C GLN A 6 7.80 -4.10 15.52
N LYS A 7 7.54 -4.52 16.77
CA LYS A 7 7.12 -5.89 17.08
C LYS A 7 5.81 -6.26 16.37
N GLN A 8 4.84 -5.36 16.36
CA GLN A 8 3.57 -5.58 15.66
C GLN A 8 3.76 -5.66 14.14
N ALA A 9 4.54 -4.73 13.56
CA ALA A 9 4.85 -4.75 12.14
C ALA A 9 5.53 -6.07 11.74
N LYS A 10 6.52 -6.53 12.51
CA LYS A 10 7.19 -7.82 12.29
C LYS A 10 6.22 -8.99 12.32
N LYS A 11 5.28 -9.01 13.28
CA LYS A 11 4.22 -10.03 13.35
C LYS A 11 3.34 -10.01 12.09
N ASN A 12 2.89 -8.84 11.67
CA ASN A 12 2.02 -8.68 10.49
C ASN A 12 2.75 -9.09 9.20
N ILE A 13 4.00 -8.65 9.02
CA ILE A 13 4.82 -9.06 7.86
C ILE A 13 4.99 -10.58 7.83
N SER A 14 5.29 -11.19 8.99
CA SER A 14 5.46 -12.65 9.08
C SER A 14 4.18 -13.39 8.69
N PHE A 15 3.02 -12.88 9.09
CA PHE A 15 1.72 -13.42 8.66
C PHE A 15 1.57 -13.39 7.13
N TYR A 16 1.89 -12.28 6.48
CA TYR A 16 1.79 -12.19 5.01
C TYR A 16 2.86 -13.03 4.28
N LYS A 17 4.09 -13.12 4.81
CA LYS A 17 5.13 -13.99 4.24
C LYS A 17 4.70 -15.47 4.27
N TYR A 18 4.19 -15.93 5.42
CA TYR A 18 3.86 -17.34 5.62
C TYR A 18 2.58 -17.77 4.89
N ASN A 19 1.54 -16.94 4.96
CA ASN A 19 0.22 -17.34 4.46
C ASN A 19 -0.07 -16.87 3.04
N PHE A 20 0.58 -15.79 2.60
CA PHE A 20 0.34 -15.17 1.30
C PHE A 20 1.63 -15.11 0.46
N SER A 21 2.69 -15.81 0.83
CA SER A 21 3.94 -15.93 0.05
C SER A 21 4.63 -14.61 -0.31
N PHE A 22 4.44 -13.55 0.49
CA PHE A 22 5.13 -12.28 0.27
C PHE A 22 6.65 -12.42 0.39
N ARG A 23 7.39 -11.73 -0.49
CA ARG A 23 8.86 -11.76 -0.56
C ARG A 23 9.43 -10.36 -0.73
N GLU A 24 10.69 -10.21 -0.35
CA GLU A 24 11.47 -9.01 -0.58
C GLU A 24 12.01 -8.98 -2.02
N PRO A 25 12.17 -7.79 -2.65
CA PRO A 25 11.79 -6.49 -2.13
C PRO A 25 10.26 -6.30 -2.08
N PHE A 26 9.74 -5.81 -0.95
CA PHE A 26 8.30 -5.59 -0.79
C PHE A 26 7.83 -4.48 -1.72
N GLN A 27 6.88 -4.81 -2.60
CA GLN A 27 6.33 -3.87 -3.57
C GLN A 27 5.22 -3.07 -2.93
N ILE A 28 5.41 -1.75 -2.79
CA ILE A 28 4.43 -0.88 -2.15
C ILE A 28 3.88 0.09 -3.20
N LEU A 29 2.61 -0.07 -3.57
CA LEU A 29 1.90 0.89 -4.40
C LEU A 29 1.48 2.07 -3.52
N VAL A 30 2.03 3.24 -3.84
CA VAL A 30 1.76 4.51 -3.16
C VAL A 30 0.85 5.36 -4.04
N ASP A 31 -0.13 6.02 -3.44
CA ASP A 31 -1.01 6.98 -4.09
C ASP A 31 -0.66 8.44 -3.72
N GLY A 32 -1.39 9.38 -4.33
CA GLY A 32 -1.20 10.80 -4.06
C GLY A 32 -1.57 11.21 -2.64
N THR A 33 -2.60 10.60 -2.05
CA THR A 33 -3.08 10.95 -0.71
C THR A 33 -2.05 10.63 0.37
N PHE A 34 -1.37 9.49 0.26
CA PHE A 34 -0.29 9.10 1.16
C PHE A 34 0.93 10.02 1.01
N CYS A 35 1.32 10.35 -0.22
CA CYS A 35 2.39 11.32 -0.49
C CYS A 35 2.09 12.70 0.10
N GLN A 36 0.85 13.18 -0.04
CA GLN A 36 0.43 14.46 0.52
C GLN A 36 0.46 14.45 2.05
N ALA A 37 -0.02 13.38 2.69
CA ALA A 37 0.06 13.23 4.14
C ALA A 37 1.51 13.14 4.63
N ALA A 38 2.38 12.42 3.90
CA ALA A 38 3.80 12.35 4.24
C ALA A 38 4.48 13.72 4.15
N LEU A 39 4.17 14.50 3.10
CA LEU A 39 4.70 15.85 2.92
C LEU A 39 4.26 16.76 4.08
N LYS A 40 2.96 16.79 4.40
CA LYS A 40 2.39 17.60 5.49
C LYS A 40 3.03 17.27 6.85
N ASN A 41 3.35 16.00 7.08
CA ASN A 41 3.92 15.53 8.34
C ASN A 41 5.45 15.38 8.31
N LYS A 42 6.12 15.88 7.26
CA LYS A 42 7.59 15.83 7.08
C LYS A 42 8.17 14.41 7.19
N ILE A 43 7.45 13.43 6.65
CA ILE A 43 7.83 12.01 6.65
C ILE A 43 8.62 11.70 5.38
N GLN A 44 9.84 11.19 5.55
CA GLN A 44 10.66 10.71 4.45
C GLN A 44 10.35 9.24 4.14
N ILE A 45 9.40 8.98 3.24
CA ILE A 45 8.89 7.63 2.94
C ILE A 45 10.01 6.65 2.57
N LYS A 46 10.89 7.04 1.62
CA LYS A 46 12.01 6.21 1.13
C LYS A 46 12.96 5.76 2.23
N GLU A 47 13.16 6.56 3.26
CA GLU A 47 14.04 6.23 4.38
C GLU A 47 13.32 5.48 5.49
N GLN A 48 12.09 5.88 5.81
CA GLN A 48 11.36 5.34 6.96
C GLN A 48 10.74 3.99 6.67
N MET A 49 10.28 3.75 5.44
CA MET A 49 9.57 2.52 5.08
C MET A 49 10.46 1.27 5.20
N PRO A 50 11.69 1.21 4.63
CA PRO A 50 12.56 0.03 4.79
C PRO A 50 12.97 -0.18 6.24
N LYS A 51 13.27 0.90 6.99
CA LYS A 51 13.60 0.83 8.43
C LYS A 51 12.43 0.29 9.26
N TYR A 52 11.20 0.61 8.87
CA TYR A 52 10.01 0.15 9.57
C TYR A 52 9.71 -1.33 9.30
N LEU A 53 9.92 -1.79 8.06
CA LEU A 53 9.71 -3.19 7.67
C LEU A 53 10.90 -4.10 7.99
N MET A 54 12.07 -3.53 8.25
CA MET A 54 13.33 -4.26 8.45
C MET A 54 13.64 -5.19 7.26
N GLY A 55 13.42 -4.69 6.05
CA GLY A 55 13.60 -5.43 4.81
C GLY A 55 13.65 -4.51 3.59
N GLU A 56 13.97 -5.08 2.43
CA GLU A 56 14.05 -4.35 1.17
C GLU A 56 12.66 -3.95 0.67
N VAL A 57 12.56 -2.76 0.09
CA VAL A 57 11.29 -2.17 -0.36
C VAL A 57 11.46 -1.57 -1.75
N GLN A 58 10.50 -1.87 -2.62
CA GLN A 58 10.34 -1.23 -3.90
C GLN A 58 9.10 -0.31 -3.86
N LEU A 59 9.34 1.00 -3.73
CA LEU A 59 8.27 2.00 -3.82
C LEU A 59 7.81 2.12 -5.28
N CYS A 60 6.51 1.98 -5.47
CA CYS A 60 5.86 1.93 -6.77
C CYS A 60 4.68 2.90 -6.82
N THR A 61 4.26 3.27 -8.02
CA THR A 61 2.99 3.98 -8.28
C THR A 61 2.41 3.53 -9.63
N THR A 62 1.30 4.11 -10.07
CA THR A 62 0.67 3.83 -11.38
C THR A 62 0.58 5.10 -12.22
N ASN A 63 0.44 4.94 -13.54
CA ASN A 63 0.21 6.08 -14.43
C ASN A 63 -1.09 6.83 -14.07
N CYS A 64 -2.14 6.10 -13.64
CA CYS A 64 -3.39 6.70 -13.17
C CYS A 64 -3.17 7.62 -11.97
N ALA A 65 -2.43 7.17 -10.95
CA ALA A 65 -2.16 7.99 -9.77
C ALA A 65 -1.35 9.24 -10.11
N LEU A 66 -0.39 9.13 -11.04
CA LEU A 66 0.34 10.29 -11.53
C LEU A 66 -0.60 11.26 -12.26
N LYS A 67 -1.46 10.76 -13.16
CA LYS A 67 -2.41 11.55 -13.96
C LYS A 67 -3.44 12.28 -13.10
N GLU A 68 -4.01 11.60 -12.11
CA GLU A 68 -4.91 12.19 -11.11
C GLU A 68 -4.25 13.37 -10.37
N LEU A 69 -2.98 13.24 -9.98
CA LEU A 69 -2.28 14.35 -9.35
C LEU A 69 -1.98 15.52 -10.31
N GLU A 70 -1.93 15.30 -11.62
CA GLU A 70 -1.79 16.41 -12.58
C GLU A 70 -3.09 17.22 -12.69
N THR A 71 -4.25 16.55 -12.62
CA THR A 71 -5.56 17.21 -12.74
C THR A 71 -5.95 17.98 -11.48
N LEU A 72 -5.51 17.53 -10.30
CA LEU A 72 -5.84 18.17 -9.02
C LEU A 72 -5.04 19.46 -8.71
N GLY A 73 -4.09 19.85 -9.56
CA GLY A 73 -3.50 21.19 -9.56
C GLY A 73 -2.38 21.46 -8.54
N LYS A 74 -2.12 22.75 -8.28
CA LYS A 74 -0.91 23.25 -7.59
C LYS A 74 -0.80 22.78 -6.13
N GLU A 75 -1.91 22.56 -5.44
CA GLU A 75 -1.91 22.18 -4.01
C GLU A 75 -1.29 20.80 -3.76
N LEU A 76 -1.38 19.89 -4.73
CA LEU A 76 -0.81 18.55 -4.66
C LEU A 76 0.51 18.42 -5.44
N TYR A 77 1.09 19.54 -5.89
CA TYR A 77 2.35 19.52 -6.66
C TYR A 77 3.48 18.84 -5.89
N GLY A 78 3.60 19.12 -4.59
CA GLY A 78 4.62 18.48 -3.75
C GLY A 78 4.44 16.95 -3.67
N ALA A 79 3.20 16.47 -3.51
CA ALA A 79 2.90 15.05 -3.53
C ALA A 79 3.25 14.42 -4.89
N LYS A 80 2.94 15.11 -6.00
CA LYS A 80 3.29 14.68 -7.36
C LYS A 80 4.79 14.49 -7.53
N ILE A 81 5.60 15.47 -7.10
CA ILE A 81 7.07 15.40 -7.20
C ILE A 81 7.64 14.22 -6.40
N ILE A 82 7.06 13.89 -5.24
CA ILE A 82 7.45 12.70 -4.48
C ILE A 82 7.07 11.44 -5.26
N LEU A 83 5.82 11.37 -5.73
CA LEU A 83 5.25 10.18 -6.37
C LEU A 83 5.97 9.83 -7.68
N GLN A 84 6.36 10.83 -8.47
CA GLN A 84 7.11 10.68 -9.73
C GLN A 84 8.48 10.01 -9.56
N ARG A 85 9.05 9.99 -8.35
CA ARG A 85 10.33 9.32 -8.07
C ARG A 85 10.20 7.82 -7.89
N TYR A 86 8.98 7.29 -7.79
CA TYR A 86 8.72 5.88 -7.56
C TYR A 86 8.58 5.12 -8.88
N GLN A 87 8.81 3.80 -8.83
CA GLN A 87 8.73 2.97 -10.02
C GLN A 87 7.28 2.88 -10.52
N VAL A 88 7.06 3.24 -11.78
CA VAL A 88 5.71 3.17 -12.38
C VAL A 88 5.40 1.72 -12.76
N ARG A 89 4.33 1.17 -12.18
CA ARG A 89 3.77 -0.12 -12.57
C ARG A 89 2.77 0.08 -13.70
N ARG A 90 2.88 -0.77 -14.71
CA ARG A 90 1.96 -0.79 -15.85
C ARG A 90 0.61 -1.29 -15.37
N CYS A 91 -0.42 -0.49 -15.59
CA CYS A 91 -1.83 -0.87 -15.43
C CYS A 91 -2.50 -0.94 -16.81
N ALA A 92 -3.71 -1.51 -16.88
CA ALA A 92 -4.47 -1.62 -18.11
C ALA A 92 -5.00 -0.27 -18.63
N HIS A 93 -5.02 0.76 -17.79
CA HIS A 93 -5.64 2.07 -18.02
C HIS A 93 -4.68 3.11 -18.60
N PHE A 94 -3.67 2.67 -19.37
CA PHE A 94 -2.66 3.60 -19.90
C PHE A 94 -3.25 4.60 -20.90
N LYS A 95 -4.18 4.13 -21.75
CA LYS A 95 -4.85 4.95 -22.77
C LYS A 95 -5.90 5.87 -22.15
N ASP A 96 -6.71 5.31 -21.26
CA ASP A 96 -7.82 5.99 -20.60
C ASP A 96 -7.60 5.93 -19.08
N PRO A 97 -6.85 6.88 -18.51
CA PRO A 97 -6.59 6.91 -17.07
C PRO A 97 -7.89 7.03 -16.27
N ILE A 98 -8.02 6.17 -15.28
CA ILE A 98 -9.13 6.16 -14.30
C ILE A 98 -8.65 6.71 -12.95
N PRO A 99 -9.54 6.97 -11.98
CA PRO A 99 -9.14 7.35 -10.63
C PRO A 99 -8.11 6.38 -10.01
N ALA A 100 -7.20 6.92 -9.20
CA ALA A 100 -6.10 6.16 -8.62
C ALA A 100 -6.63 5.01 -7.75
N SER A 101 -7.69 5.25 -6.98
CA SER A 101 -8.33 4.25 -6.13
C SER A 101 -8.85 3.05 -6.94
N GLU A 102 -9.58 3.31 -8.03
CA GLU A 102 -10.07 2.28 -8.95
C GLU A 102 -8.92 1.53 -9.63
N CYS A 103 -7.89 2.26 -10.06
CA CYS A 103 -6.70 1.65 -10.65
C CYS A 103 -5.99 0.71 -9.68
N LEU A 104 -5.82 1.10 -8.41
CA LEU A 104 -5.16 0.27 -7.41
C LEU A 104 -5.97 -0.99 -7.10
N LEU A 105 -7.30 -0.89 -6.99
CA LEU A 105 -8.17 -2.06 -6.82
C LEU A 105 -8.07 -3.01 -8.03
N SER A 106 -8.08 -2.47 -9.25
CA SER A 106 -7.89 -3.27 -10.46
C SER A 106 -6.54 -4.00 -10.48
N MET A 107 -5.46 -3.37 -10.01
CA MET A 107 -4.12 -3.99 -9.92
C MET A 107 -4.06 -5.15 -8.92
N LEU A 108 -4.90 -5.13 -7.89
CA LEU A 108 -4.96 -6.19 -6.87
C LEU A 108 -5.86 -7.35 -7.31
N GLY A 109 -6.90 -7.08 -8.09
CA GLY A 109 -7.92 -8.08 -8.40
C GLY A 109 -8.54 -8.65 -7.12
N LYS A 110 -8.90 -9.95 -7.16
CA LYS A 110 -9.57 -10.61 -6.02
C LYS A 110 -8.63 -11.17 -4.96
N THR A 111 -7.37 -11.40 -5.29
CA THR A 111 -6.43 -12.18 -4.46
C THR A 111 -5.05 -11.55 -4.31
N ASN A 112 -4.83 -10.34 -4.85
CA ASN A 112 -3.53 -9.68 -4.85
C ASN A 112 -2.39 -10.58 -5.40
N PRO A 113 -2.50 -11.05 -6.66
CA PRO A 113 -1.58 -12.06 -7.19
C PRO A 113 -0.13 -11.57 -7.31
N HIS A 114 0.06 -10.25 -7.30
CA HIS A 114 1.37 -9.60 -7.41
C HIS A 114 1.96 -9.20 -6.06
N HIS A 115 1.29 -9.53 -4.95
CA HIS A 115 1.78 -9.32 -3.59
C HIS A 115 2.13 -7.85 -3.31
N TYR A 116 1.24 -6.94 -3.72
CA TYR A 116 1.39 -5.52 -3.44
C TYR A 116 0.97 -5.22 -2.00
N PHE A 117 1.75 -4.39 -1.32
CA PHE A 117 1.26 -3.56 -0.22
C PHE A 117 0.63 -2.30 -0.83
N ILE A 118 -0.39 -1.75 -0.18
CA ILE A 118 -0.95 -0.44 -0.55
C ILE A 118 -0.60 0.59 0.53
N ALA A 119 -0.22 1.80 0.11
CA ALA A 119 -0.04 2.94 0.99
C ALA A 119 -0.97 4.08 0.54
N THR A 120 -2.00 4.36 1.33
CA THR A 120 -3.06 5.34 1.02
C THR A 120 -3.58 6.01 2.30
N GLN A 121 -4.19 7.19 2.15
CA GLN A 121 -4.99 7.87 3.17
C GLN A 121 -6.47 8.00 2.76
N ASP A 122 -6.86 7.43 1.61
CA ASP A 122 -8.24 7.38 1.15
C ASP A 122 -9.03 6.35 1.98
N HIS A 123 -10.08 6.81 2.66
CA HIS A 123 -10.94 5.99 3.50
C HIS A 123 -11.79 5.00 2.69
N SER A 124 -12.31 5.42 1.55
CA SER A 124 -13.13 4.59 0.67
C SER A 124 -12.31 3.44 0.10
N LEU A 125 -11.10 3.75 -0.39
CA LEU A 125 -10.15 2.75 -0.85
C LEU A 125 -9.74 1.82 0.31
N THR A 126 -9.39 2.36 1.47
CA THR A 126 -9.04 1.56 2.66
C THR A 126 -10.13 0.55 3.01
N THR A 127 -11.40 0.94 2.89
CA THR A 127 -12.53 0.06 3.19
C THR A 127 -12.60 -1.07 2.17
N ALA A 128 -12.52 -0.75 0.88
CA ALA A 128 -12.53 -1.74 -0.19
C ALA A 128 -11.34 -2.72 -0.12
N LEU A 129 -10.14 -2.23 0.24
CA LEU A 129 -8.95 -3.07 0.38
C LEU A 129 -9.08 -4.11 1.50
N LYS A 130 -9.82 -3.82 2.57
CA LYS A 130 -10.01 -4.74 3.70
C LYS A 130 -10.84 -5.97 3.34
N GLU A 131 -11.65 -5.88 2.30
CA GLU A 131 -12.44 -6.98 1.75
C GLU A 131 -11.61 -7.94 0.89
N ILE A 132 -10.42 -7.51 0.43
CA ILE A 132 -9.53 -8.32 -0.40
C ILE A 132 -8.54 -9.06 0.53
N PRO A 133 -8.52 -10.39 0.54
CA PRO A 133 -7.56 -11.15 1.34
C PRO A 133 -6.14 -10.93 0.82
N GLY A 134 -5.17 -10.88 1.74
CA GLY A 134 -3.76 -10.80 1.39
C GLY A 134 -3.29 -9.42 0.96
N VAL A 135 -3.97 -8.34 1.39
CA VAL A 135 -3.57 -6.96 1.10
C VAL A 135 -3.07 -6.26 2.37
N PRO A 136 -1.74 -6.11 2.53
CA PRO A 136 -1.19 -5.27 3.59
C PRO A 136 -1.40 -3.78 3.28
N LEU A 137 -1.87 -3.03 4.28
CA LEU A 137 -2.21 -1.61 4.15
C LEU A 137 -1.32 -0.73 5.04
N PHE A 138 -0.76 0.33 4.46
CA PHE A 138 -0.12 1.42 5.19
C PHE A 138 -0.98 2.68 5.17
N TYR A 139 -0.98 3.38 6.29
CA TYR A 139 -1.54 4.70 6.46
C TYR A 139 -0.64 5.54 7.37
N ILE A 140 -0.89 6.84 7.45
CA ILE A 140 -0.13 7.77 8.31
C ILE A 140 -1.03 8.29 9.43
N ILE A 141 -0.61 8.09 10.67
CA ILE A 141 -1.19 8.76 11.85
C ILE A 141 -0.16 9.75 12.37
N LEU A 142 -0.54 11.04 12.41
CA LEU A 142 0.35 12.13 12.80
C LEU A 142 1.65 12.05 11.98
N ASN A 143 2.79 11.86 12.64
CA ASN A 143 4.11 11.79 12.01
C ASN A 143 4.62 10.36 11.78
N THR A 144 3.73 9.35 11.79
CA THR A 144 4.12 7.94 11.80
C THR A 144 3.43 7.13 10.71
N ILE A 145 4.22 6.41 9.91
CA ILE A 145 3.73 5.32 9.03
C ILE A 145 3.36 4.11 9.90
N VAL A 146 2.15 3.58 9.69
CA VAL A 146 1.60 2.42 10.39
C VAL A 146 1.24 1.35 9.36
N LEU A 147 1.55 0.10 9.68
CA LEU A 147 1.10 -1.08 8.94
C LEU A 147 -0.13 -1.61 9.68
N ASP A 148 -1.28 -1.67 9.01
CA ASP A 148 -2.51 -2.19 9.62
C ASP A 148 -2.33 -3.67 10.01
N LYS A 149 -3.15 -4.13 10.95
CA LYS A 149 -3.30 -5.56 11.20
C LYS A 149 -3.91 -6.26 9.96
N PRO A 150 -3.67 -7.56 9.76
CA PRO A 150 -4.38 -8.32 8.74
C PRO A 150 -5.89 -8.09 8.83
N SER A 151 -6.52 -7.89 7.68
CA SER A 151 -7.97 -7.71 7.59
C SER A 151 -8.71 -8.99 8.01
N GLN A 152 -9.98 -8.87 8.37
CA GLN A 152 -10.80 -10.05 8.68
C GLN A 152 -10.86 -10.99 7.47
N ALA A 153 -11.02 -10.46 6.26
CA ALA A 153 -10.97 -11.25 5.03
C ALA A 153 -9.66 -12.05 4.89
N SER A 154 -8.52 -11.46 5.25
CA SER A 154 -7.23 -12.17 5.24
C SER A 154 -7.16 -13.28 6.29
N LEU A 155 -7.71 -13.06 7.48
CA LEU A 155 -7.73 -14.07 8.54
C LEU A 155 -8.65 -15.24 8.17
N ASP A 156 -9.86 -14.94 7.69
CA ASP A 156 -10.85 -15.93 7.27
C ASP A 156 -10.34 -16.77 6.09
N TYR A 157 -9.65 -16.13 5.13
CA TYR A 157 -8.99 -16.82 4.02
C TYR A 157 -8.04 -17.90 4.53
N VAL A 158 -7.12 -17.53 5.44
CA VAL A 158 -6.12 -18.43 6.00
C VAL A 158 -6.77 -19.56 6.78
N GLN A 159 -7.79 -19.26 7.59
CA GLN A 159 -8.52 -20.29 8.33
C GLN A 159 -9.17 -21.31 7.38
N LYS A 160 -9.83 -20.85 6.31
CA LYS A 160 -10.42 -21.74 5.30
C LYS A 160 -9.36 -22.59 4.59
N VAL A 161 -8.19 -22.04 4.27
CA VAL A 161 -7.09 -22.78 3.62
C VAL A 161 -6.58 -23.88 4.55
N GLN A 162 -6.40 -23.56 5.84
CA GLN A 162 -5.95 -24.54 6.85
C GLN A 162 -6.96 -25.67 7.07
N LEU A 163 -8.26 -25.39 6.90
CA LEU A 163 -9.33 -26.36 7.01
C LEU A 163 -9.58 -27.16 5.71
N GLY A 164 -8.79 -26.92 4.64
CA GLY A 164 -8.92 -27.63 3.37
C GLY A 164 -10.22 -27.32 2.60
N SER A 165 -10.85 -26.17 2.88
CA SER A 165 -12.21 -25.84 2.41
C SER A 165 -12.23 -24.92 1.16
N TRP A 166 -11.25 -25.06 0.26
CA TRP A 166 -11.06 -24.19 -0.91
C TRP A 166 -11.29 -24.90 -2.24
#